data_AF-A0A168HR17-F1
#
_entry.id   AF-A0A168HR17-F1
#
_cell.length_a   1.000
_cell.length_b   1.000
_cell.length_c   1.000
_cell.angle_alpha   90.00
_cell.angle_beta   90.00
_cell.angle_gamma   90.00
#
_symmetry.space_group_name_H-M   'P 1'
#
loop_
_entity.id
_entity.type
_entity.pdbx_description
1 polymer ?
#
loop_
_entity_poly.entity_id
_entity_poly.type
_entity_poly.pdbx_seq_one_letter_code
_entity_poly.pdbx_strand_id
1 'polypeptide(L)'
;MSNYSKGPLDSDTDDEVVKDKPIMPTTTTEKQGIRIKGLAKADEENKKRTRNLLKQAIGDYINSIRRILLHEEIRKSKLNIIMPLIKKDLKIIQRKYEKDEELYIKTKEKYIKQFSDNPGEAKAFMKKHLQNL
;
A
#
# COMPACT_ATOMS: atom_id res chain seq x y z
N MET A 1 -9.12 -34.89 53.13
CA MET A 1 -8.97 -34.59 54.57
C MET A 1 -7.82 -33.60 54.72
N SER A 2 -8.10 -32.49 55.40
CA SER A 2 -7.18 -31.43 55.84
C SER A 2 -6.19 -31.95 56.89
N ASN A 3 -5.00 -31.37 57.00
CA ASN A 3 -4.56 -30.67 58.21
C ASN A 3 -3.24 -29.88 58.04
N TYR A 4 -3.29 -28.65 58.55
CA TYR A 4 -2.26 -27.61 58.68
C TYR A 4 -1.30 -27.87 59.86
N SER A 5 -0.13 -27.20 59.87
CA SER A 5 0.42 -26.46 61.03
C SER A 5 1.73 -25.73 60.63
N LYS A 6 1.75 -24.41 60.37
CA LYS A 6 2.01 -23.27 61.29
C LYS A 6 3.44 -23.20 61.90
N GLY A 7 4.24 -22.25 61.39
CA GLY A 7 5.08 -21.22 62.06
C GLY A 7 6.05 -21.59 63.20
N PRO A 8 6.94 -20.66 63.66
CA PRO A 8 6.84 -19.20 63.53
C PRO A 8 8.12 -18.47 63.01
N LEU A 9 7.93 -17.18 62.70
CA LEU A 9 8.94 -16.11 62.57
C LEU A 9 9.18 -15.45 63.96
N ASP A 10 10.17 -14.54 64.00
CA ASP A 10 10.49 -13.51 65.02
C ASP A 10 11.77 -13.85 65.83
N SER A 11 12.70 -12.95 66.16
CA SER A 11 13.00 -11.55 65.79
C SER A 11 14.33 -11.16 66.50
N ASP A 12 14.94 -10.03 66.10
CA ASP A 12 15.79 -9.12 66.93
C ASP A 12 17.17 -9.65 67.43
N THR A 13 18.31 -8.94 67.46
CA THR A 13 18.64 -7.50 67.38
C THR A 13 20.16 -7.33 67.22
N ASP A 14 20.52 -6.13 66.77
CA ASP A 14 21.81 -5.42 66.67
C ASP A 14 22.94 -5.73 67.66
N ASP A 15 24.20 -5.68 67.19
CA ASP A 15 25.21 -4.67 67.56
C ASP A 15 26.65 -5.14 67.20
N GLU A 16 27.37 -4.37 66.37
CA GLU A 16 28.64 -3.74 66.74
C GLU A 16 29.21 -2.93 65.56
N VAL A 17 29.21 -1.60 65.74
CA VAL A 17 29.90 -0.63 64.90
C VAL A 17 31.16 -0.18 65.64
N VAL A 18 32.36 -0.47 65.11
CA VAL A 18 33.57 0.30 65.42
C VAL A 18 34.38 0.59 64.15
N LYS A 19 34.81 1.85 64.07
CA LYS A 19 35.22 2.65 62.91
C LYS A 19 36.74 2.68 62.67
N ASP A 20 37.10 3.30 61.55
CA ASP A 20 38.37 3.99 61.17
C ASP A 20 39.34 3.15 60.31
N LYS A 21 39.80 3.53 59.10
CA LYS A 21 39.89 4.81 58.37
C LYS A 21 40.25 4.55 56.86
N PRO A 22 40.34 5.58 55.98
CA PRO A 22 39.94 5.50 54.57
C PRO A 22 41.08 5.19 53.58
N ILE A 23 40.76 4.52 52.47
CA ILE A 23 41.61 4.52 51.27
C ILE A 23 40.72 4.87 50.06
N MET A 24 41.06 5.98 49.42
CA MET A 24 40.41 6.58 48.26
C MET A 24 40.41 5.66 47.02
N PRO A 25 39.50 5.90 46.06
CA PRO A 25 39.28 4.99 44.93
C PRO A 25 40.36 5.15 43.87
N THR A 26 41.13 4.09 43.59
CA THR A 26 41.97 4.03 42.39
C THR A 26 41.13 3.54 41.20
N THR A 27 40.61 4.55 40.52
CA THR A 27 40.22 4.55 39.12
C THR A 27 40.98 3.54 38.25
N THR A 28 40.31 2.47 37.84
CA THR A 28 40.66 1.78 36.60
C THR A 28 39.53 2.01 35.60
N THR A 29 39.45 3.24 35.10
CA THR A 29 38.63 3.57 33.94
C THR A 29 39.36 3.00 32.73
N GLU A 30 38.99 1.78 32.32
CA GLU A 30 39.33 1.28 30.99
C GLU A 30 38.82 2.29 29.97
N LYS A 31 39.74 3.08 29.41
CA LYS A 31 39.45 3.97 28.28
C LYS A 31 39.12 3.09 27.08
N GLN A 32 37.86 2.71 26.95
CA GLN A 32 37.31 2.25 25.68
C GLN A 32 37.43 3.41 24.70
N GLY A 33 38.49 3.40 23.89
CA GLY A 33 38.69 4.37 22.83
C GLY A 33 37.48 4.37 21.89
N ILE A 34 36.81 5.52 21.77
CA ILE A 34 35.63 5.67 20.92
C ILE A 34 36.03 5.34 19.48
N ARG A 35 35.53 4.23 18.93
CA ARG A 35 35.76 3.80 17.53
C ARG A 35 34.98 4.67 16.54
N ILE A 36 35.29 5.98 16.47
CA ILE A 36 34.57 6.95 15.62
C ILE A 36 34.88 6.76 14.12
N LYS A 37 36.06 6.22 13.78
CA LYS A 37 36.60 6.20 12.40
C LYS A 37 35.84 5.30 11.40
N GLY A 38 34.89 4.47 11.85
CA GLY A 38 34.06 3.60 10.99
C GLY A 38 32.59 4.01 10.88
N LEU A 39 32.05 4.70 11.90
CA LEU A 39 30.64 5.10 11.98
C LEU A 39 30.29 6.14 10.90
N ALA A 40 31.13 7.15 10.71
CA ALA A 40 30.89 8.19 9.70
C ALA A 40 30.87 7.63 8.26
N LYS A 41 31.71 6.64 7.95
CA LYS A 41 31.72 5.97 6.64
C LYS A 41 30.47 5.11 6.45
N ALA A 42 30.05 4.37 7.47
CA ALA A 42 28.83 3.59 7.44
C ALA A 42 27.58 4.47 7.28
N ASP A 43 27.53 5.63 7.95
CA ASP A 43 26.47 6.60 7.81
C ASP A 43 26.42 7.23 6.41
N GLU A 44 27.58 7.53 5.82
CA GLU A 44 27.67 8.05 4.46
C GLU A 44 27.21 7.01 3.43
N GLU A 45 27.62 5.75 3.58
CA GLU A 45 27.16 4.65 2.74
C GLU A 45 25.65 4.42 2.89
N ASN A 46 25.12 4.45 4.10
CA ASN A 46 23.67 4.34 4.35
C ASN A 46 22.92 5.51 3.70
N LYS A 47 23.39 6.75 3.85
CA LYS A 47 22.81 7.92 3.17
C LYS A 47 22.84 7.77 1.65
N LYS A 48 23.94 7.25 1.10
CA LYS A 48 24.07 6.98 -0.34
C LYS A 48 23.09 5.91 -0.82
N ARG A 49 22.94 4.81 -0.06
CA ARG A 49 21.96 3.74 -0.33
C ARG A 49 20.54 4.29 -0.33
N THR A 50 20.15 5.04 0.70
CA THR A 50 18.82 5.66 0.79
C THR A 50 18.55 6.62 -0.38
N ARG A 51 19.54 7.45 -0.76
CA ARG A 51 19.41 8.31 -1.95
C ARG A 51 19.20 7.50 -3.23
N ASN A 52 19.89 6.39 -3.41
CA ASN A 52 19.74 5.54 -4.58
C ASN A 52 18.36 4.86 -4.60
N LEU A 53 17.90 4.34 -3.46
CA LEU A 53 16.55 3.78 -3.33
C LEU A 53 15.47 4.83 -3.65
N LEU A 54 15.63 6.06 -3.16
CA LEU A 54 14.71 7.16 -3.46
C LEU A 54 14.69 7.48 -4.96
N LYS A 55 15.87 7.57 -5.60
CA LYS A 55 15.96 7.80 -7.05
C LYS A 55 15.28 6.69 -7.84
N GLN A 56 15.48 5.44 -7.43
CA GLN A 56 14.84 4.29 -8.07
C GLN A 56 13.32 4.36 -7.91
N ALA A 57 12.82 4.60 -6.70
CA ALA A 57 11.38 4.73 -6.44
C ALA A 57 10.74 5.87 -7.26
N ILE A 58 11.41 7.01 -7.38
CA ILE A 58 10.96 8.12 -8.24
C ILE A 58 10.93 7.70 -9.72
N GLY A 59 11.98 7.02 -10.18
CA GLY A 59 12.05 6.50 -11.54
C GLY A 59 10.91 5.53 -11.86
N ASP A 60 10.66 4.59 -10.96
CA ASP A 60 9.58 3.59 -11.08
C ASP A 60 8.20 4.26 -11.09
N TYR A 61 7.99 5.24 -10.21
CA TYR A 61 6.77 6.03 -10.16
C TYR A 61 6.53 6.79 -11.48
N ILE A 62 7.52 7.53 -11.99
CA ILE A 62 7.40 8.26 -13.26
C ILE A 62 7.13 7.30 -14.42
N ASN A 63 7.81 6.16 -14.46
CA ASN A 63 7.59 5.15 -15.49
C ASN A 63 6.19 4.56 -15.43
N SER A 64 5.64 4.33 -14.24
CA SER A 64 4.26 3.87 -14.07
C SER A 64 3.25 4.89 -14.61
N ILE A 65 3.43 6.18 -14.32
CA ILE A 65 2.58 7.26 -14.85
C ILE A 65 2.61 7.26 -16.37
N ARG A 66 3.81 7.20 -16.98
CA ARG A 66 3.95 7.20 -18.43
C ARG A 66 3.21 6.03 -19.08
N ARG A 67 3.30 4.83 -18.49
CA ARG A 67 2.57 3.65 -18.98
C ARG A 67 1.06 3.86 -18.90
N ILE A 68 0.56 4.40 -17.78
CA ILE A 68 -0.87 4.73 -17.64
C ILE A 68 -1.31 5.69 -18.74
N LEU A 69 -0.58 6.78 -18.96
CA LEU A 69 -0.89 7.77 -19.98
C LEU A 69 -0.89 7.18 -21.40
N LEU A 70 0.12 6.38 -21.74
CA LEU A 70 0.18 5.68 -23.04
C LEU A 70 -1.03 4.77 -23.24
N HIS A 71 -1.39 3.98 -22.23
CA HIS A 71 -2.57 3.11 -22.32
C HIS A 71 -3.87 3.90 -22.45
N GLU A 72 -3.98 5.07 -21.81
CA GLU A 72 -5.12 5.97 -22.00
C GLU A 72 -5.20 6.55 -23.40
N GLU A 73 -4.08 6.96 -24.00
CA GLU A 73 -4.03 7.46 -25.38
C GLU A 73 -4.44 6.38 -26.38
N ILE A 74 -3.89 5.17 -26.25
CA ILE A 74 -4.26 4.02 -27.08
C ILE A 74 -5.76 3.72 -26.92
N ARG A 75 -6.28 3.75 -25.68
CA ARG A 75 -7.70 3.54 -25.40
C ARG A 75 -8.56 4.60 -26.09
N LYS A 76 -8.22 5.89 -25.98
CA LYS A 76 -8.94 7.00 -26.62
C LYS A 76 -8.94 6.86 -28.15
N SER A 77 -7.78 6.55 -28.73
CA SER A 77 -7.63 6.33 -30.17
C SER A 77 -8.52 5.19 -30.67
N LYS A 78 -8.47 4.03 -30.00
CA LYS A 78 -9.35 2.89 -30.34
C LYS A 78 -10.83 3.22 -30.14
N LEU A 79 -11.17 3.93 -29.07
CA LEU A 79 -12.55 4.34 -28.79
C LEU A 79 -13.13 5.21 -29.91
N ASN A 80 -12.33 6.13 -30.46
CA ASN A 80 -12.75 6.99 -31.56
C ASN A 80 -13.08 6.20 -32.84
N ILE A 81 -12.45 5.04 -33.04
CA ILE A 81 -12.71 4.17 -34.18
C ILE A 81 -14.00 3.37 -33.97
N ILE A 82 -14.21 2.80 -32.78
CA ILE A 82 -15.33 1.88 -32.51
C ILE A 82 -16.65 2.59 -32.20
N MET A 83 -16.61 3.75 -31.55
CA MET A 83 -17.83 4.44 -31.09
C MET A 83 -18.79 4.84 -32.22
N PRO A 84 -18.33 5.34 -33.38
CA PRO A 84 -19.21 5.63 -34.51
C PRO A 84 -19.98 4.40 -35.00
N LEU A 85 -19.33 3.23 -35.04
CA LEU A 85 -19.95 1.97 -35.46
C LEU A 85 -21.03 1.54 -34.47
N ILE A 86 -20.69 1.52 -33.17
CA ILE A 86 -21.64 1.20 -32.10
C ILE A 86 -22.85 2.15 -32.16
N LYS A 87 -22.63 3.46 -32.30
CA LYS A 87 -23.71 4.45 -32.41
C LYS A 87 -24.62 4.19 -33.62
N LYS A 88 -24.04 3.83 -34.77
CA LYS A 88 -24.80 3.51 -35.98
C LYS A 88 -25.71 2.30 -35.75
N ASP A 89 -25.17 1.24 -35.18
CA ASP A 89 -25.92 0.00 -34.92
C ASP A 89 -27.01 0.21 -33.87
N LEU A 90 -26.71 0.94 -32.79
CA LEU A 90 -27.69 1.28 -31.77
C LEU A 90 -28.84 2.11 -32.33
N LYS A 91 -28.59 3.04 -33.26
CA LYS A 91 -29.66 3.78 -33.95
C LYS A 91 -30.55 2.86 -34.79
N ILE A 92 -29.99 1.82 -35.43
CA ILE A 92 -30.77 0.83 -36.19
C ILE A 92 -31.66 0.04 -35.22
N ILE A 93 -31.10 -0.40 -34.09
CA ILE A 93 -31.85 -1.10 -33.04
C ILE A 93 -32.96 -0.20 -32.48
N GLN A 94 -32.65 1.07 -32.16
CA GLN A 94 -33.61 2.03 -31.64
C GLN A 94 -34.79 2.23 -32.59
N ARG A 95 -34.55 2.43 -33.88
CA ARG A 95 -35.61 2.56 -34.89
C ARG A 95 -36.49 1.32 -35.00
N LYS A 96 -35.91 0.13 -34.81
CA LYS A 96 -36.66 -1.13 -34.86
C LYS A 96 -37.61 -1.31 -33.68
N TYR A 97 -37.26 -0.74 -32.53
CA TYR A 97 -38.01 -0.86 -31.27
C TYR A 97 -38.49 0.52 -30.77
N GLU A 98 -38.77 1.46 -31.68
CA GLU A 98 -39.09 2.85 -31.34
C GLU A 98 -40.32 2.99 -30.42
N LYS A 99 -41.26 2.03 -30.52
CA LYS A 99 -42.50 1.99 -29.74
C LYS A 99 -42.40 1.15 -28.46
N ASP A 100 -41.28 0.45 -28.25
CA ASP A 100 -41.06 -0.48 -27.13
C ASP A 100 -39.70 -0.20 -26.48
N GLU A 101 -39.72 0.72 -25.52
CA GLU A 101 -38.53 1.20 -24.82
C GLU A 101 -37.85 0.10 -24.00
N GLU A 102 -38.63 -0.76 -23.33
CA GLU A 102 -38.07 -1.86 -22.54
C GLU A 102 -37.34 -2.87 -23.44
N LEU A 103 -37.92 -3.20 -24.59
CA LEU A 103 -37.31 -4.10 -25.55
C LEU A 103 -36.07 -3.48 -26.21
N TYR A 104 -36.08 -2.16 -26.46
CA TYR A 104 -34.89 -1.42 -26.88
C TYR A 104 -33.75 -1.56 -25.86
N ILE A 105 -34.02 -1.26 -24.59
CA ILE A 105 -33.01 -1.33 -23.51
C ILE A 105 -32.43 -2.74 -23.42
N LYS A 106 -33.28 -3.78 -23.39
CA LYS A 106 -32.84 -5.18 -23.31
C LYS A 106 -31.98 -5.58 -24.52
N THR A 107 -32.35 -5.13 -25.71
CA THR A 107 -31.61 -5.43 -26.94
C THR A 107 -30.28 -4.67 -27.01
N LYS A 108 -30.26 -3.39 -26.60
CA LYS A 108 -29.04 -2.57 -26.44
C LYS A 108 -28.06 -3.25 -25.50
N GLU A 109 -28.51 -3.70 -24.32
CA GLU A 109 -27.65 -4.40 -23.38
C GLU A 109 -27.08 -5.70 -23.97
N LYS A 110 -27.93 -6.50 -24.63
CA LYS A 110 -27.50 -7.76 -25.26
C LYS A 110 -26.45 -7.50 -26.36
N TYR A 111 -26.68 -6.49 -27.18
CA TYR A 111 -25.73 -6.08 -28.23
C TYR A 111 -24.38 -5.67 -27.64
N ILE A 112 -24.34 -4.86 -26.57
CA ILE A 112 -23.06 -4.46 -25.98
C ILE A 112 -22.35 -5.62 -25.27
N LYS A 113 -23.09 -6.51 -24.60
CA LYS A 113 -22.54 -7.69 -23.93
C LYS A 113 -21.82 -8.65 -24.88
N GLN A 114 -22.13 -8.64 -26.18
CA GLN A 114 -21.47 -9.53 -27.15
C GLN A 114 -19.99 -9.18 -27.41
N PHE A 115 -19.57 -7.96 -27.05
CA PHE A 115 -18.20 -7.48 -27.28
C PHE A 115 -17.28 -7.68 -26.08
N SER A 116 -17.76 -8.32 -25.01
CA SER A 116 -17.05 -8.45 -23.75
C SER A 116 -17.34 -9.79 -23.10
N ASP A 117 -16.28 -10.54 -22.80
CA ASP A 117 -16.39 -11.82 -22.08
C ASP A 117 -16.84 -11.61 -20.63
N ASN A 118 -16.59 -10.42 -20.07
CA ASN A 118 -16.96 -10.05 -18.72
C ASN A 118 -18.23 -9.17 -18.72
N PRO A 119 -19.32 -9.58 -18.04
CA PRO A 119 -20.54 -8.78 -17.92
C PRO A 119 -20.33 -7.43 -17.22
N GLY A 120 -19.39 -7.36 -16.27
CA GLY A 120 -19.06 -6.13 -15.54
C GLY A 120 -18.42 -5.07 -16.43
N GLU A 121 -17.57 -5.49 -17.37
CA GLU A 121 -16.91 -4.59 -18.33
C GLU A 121 -17.91 -4.01 -19.33
N ALA A 122 -18.83 -4.84 -19.86
CA ALA A 122 -19.92 -4.36 -20.69
C ALA A 122 -20.78 -3.31 -19.96
N LYS A 123 -21.12 -3.56 -18.70
CA LYS A 123 -21.88 -2.62 -17.87
C LYS A 123 -21.12 -1.30 -17.64
N ALA A 124 -19.82 -1.39 -17.31
CA ALA A 124 -18.97 -0.22 -17.15
C ALA A 124 -18.86 0.59 -18.45
N PHE A 125 -18.72 -0.08 -19.60
CA PHE A 125 -18.69 0.55 -20.91
C PHE A 125 -19.98 1.30 -21.22
N MET A 126 -21.14 0.66 -21.04
CA MET A 126 -22.45 1.29 -21.24
C MET A 126 -22.61 2.53 -20.36
N LYS A 127 -22.29 2.40 -19.07
CA LYS A 127 -22.37 3.52 -18.11
C LYS A 127 -21.41 4.64 -18.46
N LYS A 128 -20.23 4.37 -19.03
CA LYS A 128 -19.24 5.41 -19.31
C LYS A 128 -19.45 6.08 -20.67
N HIS A 129 -19.96 5.35 -21.67
CA HIS A 129 -19.91 5.79 -23.06
C HIS A 129 -21.28 5.88 -23.75
N LEU A 130 -22.33 5.29 -23.18
CA LEU A 130 -23.64 5.16 -23.83
C LEU A 130 -24.81 5.69 -22.97
N GLN A 131 -24.54 6.59 -22.01
CA GLN A 131 -25.58 7.17 -21.14
C GLN A 131 -26.61 8.00 -21.91
N ASN A 132 -26.19 8.69 -22.97
CA ASN A 132 -27.02 9.64 -23.71
C ASN A 132 -27.46 9.10 -25.09
N LEU A 133 -27.41 7.78 -25.28
CA LEU A 133 -27.82 7.05 -26.49
C LEU A 133 -28.90 6.05 -26.14
#